data_AF-A0A7S1ZL17-F1
#
_entry.id   AF-A0A7S1ZL17-F1
#
_cell.length_a   1.000
_cell.length_b   1.000
_cell.length_c   1.000
_cell.angle_alpha   90.00
_cell.angle_beta   90.00
_cell.angle_gamma   90.00
#
_symmetry.space_group_name_H-M   'P 1'
#
loop_
_entity.id
_entity.type
_entity.pdbx_description
1 polymer ?
#
loop_
_entity_poly.entity_id
_entity_poly.type
_entity_poly.pdbx_seq_one_letter_code
_entity_poly.pdbx_strand_id
1 'polypeptide(L)'
;NCDFCPTEGDCCNPDNDPDDYNSHGTHIAGTIGAITNNGIGIAGIAGGWSGSKGGVKIVPLKVGYHSKRFGGGIVRMDWAAQAMNYLADLIDDGYNVAAINCSWGSTEGGGLAAAVQRLLARDVTIVHAAGNSGKDNPGFLGTVEGVVNVGATDTRARGAPFSNYG
;
A
#
# COMPACT_ATOMS: atom_id res chain seq x y z
N ASN A 1 8.80 19.61 -13.93
CA ASN A 1 8.02 19.75 -15.16
C ASN A 1 6.77 18.88 -15.01
N CYS A 2 5.60 19.49 -15.04
CA CYS A 2 4.29 18.92 -14.70
C CYS A 2 3.53 18.35 -15.91
N ASP A 3 4.09 18.47 -17.11
CA ASP A 3 3.39 18.16 -18.38
C ASP A 3 2.86 16.72 -18.49
N PHE A 4 3.41 15.78 -17.70
CA PHE A 4 3.00 14.36 -17.70
C PHE A 4 2.09 13.97 -16.53
N CYS A 5 1.72 14.94 -15.70
CA CYS A 5 0.84 14.79 -14.58
C CYS A 5 -0.63 14.87 -15.04
N PRO A 6 -1.55 14.09 -14.46
CA PRO A 6 -2.97 14.41 -14.57
C PRO A 6 -3.23 15.77 -13.91
N THR A 7 -4.31 16.43 -14.33
CA THR A 7 -4.76 17.70 -13.75
C THR A 7 -5.27 17.56 -12.31
N GLU A 8 -5.22 16.35 -11.75
CA GLU A 8 -5.77 15.93 -10.47
C GLU A 8 -4.72 15.07 -9.73
N GLY A 9 -4.38 15.45 -8.50
CA GLY A 9 -3.45 14.73 -7.61
C GLY A 9 -2.07 15.37 -7.37
N ASP A 10 -1.44 14.93 -6.27
CA ASP A 10 -0.18 15.40 -5.65
C ASP A 10 1.06 15.59 -6.55
N CYS A 11 1.03 15.18 -7.82
CA CYS A 11 2.23 15.16 -8.66
C CYS A 11 2.69 16.56 -9.13
N CYS A 12 1.84 17.58 -9.00
CA CYS A 12 2.20 18.97 -9.26
C CYS A 12 2.11 19.89 -8.04
N ASN A 13 1.11 19.67 -7.19
CA ASN A 13 0.90 20.41 -5.96
C ASN A 13 0.72 19.37 -4.85
N PRO A 14 1.75 19.11 -4.01
CA PRO A 14 1.58 18.26 -2.86
C PRO A 14 0.56 18.88 -1.90
N ASP A 15 -0.42 18.11 -1.48
CA ASP A 15 -1.39 18.51 -0.46
C ASP A 15 -1.57 17.37 0.56
N ASN A 16 -2.62 17.49 1.39
CA ASN A 16 -2.98 16.49 2.39
C ASN A 16 -4.27 15.74 2.02
N ASP A 17 -4.65 15.75 0.75
CA ASP A 17 -5.81 15.08 0.21
C ASP A 17 -5.40 13.78 -0.52
N PRO A 18 -5.56 12.61 0.13
CA PRO A 18 -5.15 11.34 -0.42
C PRO A 18 -6.17 10.76 -1.42
N ASP A 19 -7.02 11.58 -2.03
CA ASP A 19 -8.05 11.18 -2.98
C ASP A 19 -7.54 10.24 -4.09
N ASP A 20 -8.33 9.20 -4.34
CA ASP A 20 -7.96 8.10 -5.22
C ASP A 20 -8.51 8.24 -6.64
N TYR A 21 -7.70 8.83 -7.51
CA TYR A 21 -7.98 8.97 -8.95
C TYR A 21 -7.68 7.71 -9.79
N ASN A 22 -7.22 6.61 -9.18
CA ASN A 22 -6.90 5.36 -9.89
C ASN A 22 -7.79 4.18 -9.48
N SER A 23 -8.58 4.31 -8.41
CA SER A 23 -9.42 3.28 -7.76
C SER A 23 -8.66 2.14 -7.07
N HIS A 24 -7.38 1.97 -7.34
CA HIS A 24 -6.56 0.88 -6.79
C HIS A 24 -6.42 0.97 -5.27
N GLY A 25 -6.19 2.17 -4.71
CA GLY A 25 -6.06 2.37 -3.27
C GLY A 25 -7.37 2.10 -2.54
N THR A 26 -8.49 2.57 -3.09
CA THR A 26 -9.84 2.38 -2.57
C THR A 26 -10.25 0.92 -2.57
N HIS A 27 -9.94 0.18 -3.63
CA HIS A 27 -10.22 -1.25 -3.72
C HIS A 27 -9.49 -2.05 -2.62
N ILE A 28 -8.22 -1.73 -2.38
CA ILE A 28 -7.42 -2.33 -1.30
C ILE A 28 -7.99 -1.95 0.06
N ALA A 29 -8.29 -0.67 0.28
CA ALA A 29 -8.86 -0.19 1.53
C ALA A 29 -10.20 -0.90 1.85
N GLY A 30 -11.04 -1.13 0.84
CA GLY A 30 -12.27 -1.89 0.98
C GLY A 30 -12.02 -3.35 1.35
N THR A 31 -11.04 -4.00 0.71
CA THR A 31 -10.66 -5.39 1.02
C THR A 31 -10.22 -5.54 2.48
N ILE A 32 -9.45 -4.57 2.99
CA ILE A 32 -8.95 -4.57 4.37
C ILE A 32 -10.06 -4.20 5.36
N GLY A 33 -10.76 -3.10 5.13
CA GLY A 33 -11.51 -2.40 6.19
C GLY A 33 -12.91 -1.93 5.83
N ALA A 34 -13.53 -2.41 4.74
CA ALA A 34 -14.94 -2.09 4.48
C ALA A 34 -15.84 -2.53 5.64
N ILE A 35 -16.66 -1.61 6.15
CA ILE A 35 -17.58 -1.84 7.27
C ILE A 35 -18.48 -3.03 6.96
N THR A 36 -18.51 -4.02 7.85
CA THR A 36 -19.32 -5.22 7.67
C THR A 36 -20.72 -5.04 8.26
N ASN A 37 -21.70 -5.78 7.73
CA ASN A 37 -23.10 -5.78 8.20
C ASN A 37 -23.78 -4.40 8.22
N ASN A 38 -23.48 -3.53 7.26
CA ASN A 38 -24.19 -2.27 7.04
C ASN A 38 -25.24 -2.36 5.91
N GLY A 39 -25.36 -3.52 5.25
CA GLY A 39 -26.29 -3.73 4.13
C GLY A 39 -25.85 -3.11 2.80
N ILE A 40 -24.59 -2.65 2.67
CA ILE A 40 -24.08 -1.93 1.49
C ILE A 40 -22.75 -2.54 1.04
N GLY A 41 -22.66 -2.92 -0.24
CA GLY A 41 -21.39 -3.28 -0.87
C GLY A 41 -20.78 -4.59 -0.35
N ILE A 42 -19.56 -4.50 0.19
CA ILE A 42 -18.70 -5.64 0.56
C ILE A 42 -18.39 -5.65 2.07
N ALA A 43 -17.81 -6.76 2.54
CA ALA A 43 -17.29 -6.88 3.90
C ALA A 43 -15.75 -6.98 3.87
N GLY A 44 -15.06 -6.06 4.56
CA GLY A 44 -13.61 -6.09 4.70
C GLY A 44 -13.16 -7.07 5.78
N ILE A 45 -11.95 -7.64 5.62
CA ILE A 45 -11.41 -8.66 6.54
C ILE A 45 -11.34 -8.16 7.99
N ALA A 46 -11.00 -6.88 8.17
CA ALA A 46 -10.86 -6.22 9.46
C ALA A 46 -11.76 -4.97 9.59
N GLY A 47 -12.85 -4.90 8.83
CA GLY A 47 -13.71 -3.71 8.74
C GLY A 47 -14.60 -3.43 9.96
N GLY A 48 -14.72 -4.37 10.90
CA GLY A 48 -15.60 -4.23 12.05
C GLY A 48 -17.08 -4.29 11.68
N TRP A 49 -17.94 -4.40 12.69
CA TRP A 49 -19.39 -4.53 12.52
C TRP A 49 -20.08 -3.18 12.56
N SER A 50 -21.06 -2.95 11.69
CA SER A 50 -21.85 -1.72 11.65
C SER A 50 -22.46 -1.38 13.02
N GLY A 51 -22.27 -0.14 13.48
CA GLY A 51 -22.73 0.31 14.81
C GLY A 51 -21.85 -0.13 15.98
N SER A 52 -20.76 -0.85 15.73
CA SER A 52 -19.71 -1.12 16.74
C SER A 52 -18.57 -0.09 16.63
N LYS A 53 -17.82 0.09 17.72
CA LYS A 53 -16.52 0.82 17.69
C LYS A 53 -15.35 -0.08 17.26
N GLY A 54 -15.63 -1.22 16.63
CA GLY A 54 -14.62 -2.19 16.22
C GLY A 54 -14.08 -1.94 14.80
N GLY A 55 -13.09 -2.73 14.41
CA GLY A 55 -12.44 -2.66 13.11
C GLY A 55 -11.17 -1.81 13.09
N VAL A 56 -10.41 -1.92 12.01
CA VAL A 56 -9.19 -1.13 11.81
C VAL A 56 -9.53 0.27 11.31
N LYS A 57 -8.66 1.22 11.64
CA LYS A 57 -8.66 2.54 11.00
C LYS A 57 -7.64 2.52 9.87
N ILE A 58 -7.99 3.12 8.74
CA ILE A 58 -7.12 3.18 7.56
C ILE A 58 -6.53 4.60 7.49
N VAL A 59 -5.20 4.68 7.36
CA VAL A 59 -4.47 5.91 7.07
C VAL A 59 -4.04 5.86 5.61
N PRO A 60 -4.77 6.51 4.68
CA PRO A 60 -4.40 6.52 3.27
C PRO A 60 -3.19 7.44 3.05
N LEU A 61 -2.12 6.89 2.48
CA LEU A 61 -0.91 7.63 2.12
C LEU A 61 -0.66 7.49 0.62
N LYS A 62 -0.80 8.60 -0.10
CA LYS A 62 -0.67 8.65 -1.55
C LYS A 62 0.80 8.77 -1.93
N VAL A 63 1.38 7.68 -2.41
CA VAL A 63 2.83 7.57 -2.74
C VAL A 63 3.09 7.57 -4.25
N GLY A 64 2.08 7.91 -5.04
CA GLY A 64 2.13 7.78 -6.48
C GLY A 64 1.02 8.53 -7.19
N TYR A 65 1.09 8.52 -8.51
CA TYR A 65 0.14 9.21 -9.38
C TYR A 65 -0.09 8.41 -10.67
N HIS A 66 -1.22 8.67 -11.32
CA HIS A 66 -1.51 8.05 -12.61
C HIS A 66 -0.76 8.79 -13.73
N SER A 67 0.11 8.13 -14.48
CA SER A 67 0.83 8.78 -15.57
C SER A 67 0.09 8.66 -16.90
N LYS A 68 -0.26 9.81 -17.49
CA LYS A 68 -0.79 9.87 -18.87
C LYS A 68 0.21 9.34 -19.91
N ARG A 69 1.51 9.46 -19.64
CA ARG A 69 2.58 9.03 -20.55
C ARG A 69 2.76 7.52 -20.59
N PHE A 70 2.64 6.86 -19.44
CA PHE A 70 2.93 5.43 -19.29
C PHE A 70 1.66 4.58 -19.14
N GLY A 71 0.48 5.19 -19.07
CA GLY A 71 -0.81 4.49 -19.04
C GLY A 71 -1.08 3.69 -17.77
N GLY A 72 -0.50 4.10 -16.64
CA GLY A 72 -0.61 3.37 -15.37
C GLY A 72 -0.17 4.17 -14.15
N GLY A 73 -0.39 3.59 -12.97
CA GLY A 73 0.07 4.15 -11.71
C GLY A 73 1.59 4.07 -11.57
N ILE A 74 2.21 5.17 -11.15
CA ILE A 74 3.64 5.24 -10.82
C ILE A 74 3.76 5.51 -9.34
N VAL A 75 4.50 4.65 -8.64
CA VAL A 75 4.92 4.89 -7.26
C VAL A 75 6.32 5.49 -7.26
N ARG A 76 6.49 6.53 -6.45
CA ARG A 76 7.77 7.22 -6.27
C ARG A 76 8.43 6.72 -4.99
N MET A 77 9.65 6.18 -5.10
CA MET A 77 10.33 5.57 -3.94
C MET A 77 10.68 6.58 -2.85
N ASP A 78 10.97 7.84 -3.23
CA ASP A 78 11.16 8.95 -2.30
C ASP A 78 9.87 9.34 -1.56
N TRP A 79 8.71 9.24 -2.22
CA TRP A 79 7.42 9.47 -1.60
C TRP A 79 7.01 8.31 -0.69
N ALA A 80 7.26 7.07 -1.13
CA ALA A 80 7.05 5.89 -0.31
C ALA A 80 7.90 5.92 0.97
N ALA A 81 9.18 6.34 0.87
CA ALA A 81 10.04 6.52 2.03
C ALA A 81 9.52 7.61 2.98
N GLN A 82 9.06 8.76 2.45
CA GLN A 82 8.45 9.82 3.26
C GLN A 82 7.19 9.35 3.98
N ALA A 83 6.30 8.62 3.30
CA ALA A 83 5.10 8.05 3.88
C ALA A 83 5.42 7.05 5.02
N MET A 84 6.42 6.19 4.82
CA MET A 84 6.87 5.26 5.86
C MET A 84 7.48 5.99 7.07
N ASN A 85 8.27 7.04 6.84
CA ASN A 85 8.79 7.87 7.93
C ASN A 85 7.67 8.59 8.68
N TYR A 86 6.68 9.12 7.98
CA TYR A 86 5.50 9.74 8.60
C TYR A 86 4.75 8.75 9.52
N LEU A 87 4.57 7.49 9.09
CA LEU A 87 3.98 6.47 9.95
C LEU A 87 4.85 6.16 11.17
N ALA A 88 6.18 6.15 11.03
CA ALA A 88 7.07 5.97 12.16
C ALA A 88 6.98 7.14 13.15
N ASP A 89 6.82 8.38 12.66
CA ASP A 89 6.63 9.55 13.49
C ASP A 89 5.28 9.51 14.23
N LEU A 90 4.21 9.03 13.56
CA LEU A 90 2.93 8.78 14.23
C LEU A 90 3.06 7.77 15.38
N ILE A 91 3.86 6.72 15.21
CA ILE A 91 4.11 5.74 16.28
C ILE A 91 4.86 6.41 17.44
N ASP A 92 5.87 7.23 17.15
CA ASP A 92 6.62 7.97 18.15
C ASP A 92 5.71 8.96 18.92
N ASP A 93 4.68 9.51 18.25
CA ASP A 93 3.64 10.36 18.84
C ASP A 93 2.56 9.57 19.61
N GLY A 94 2.68 8.24 19.70
CA GLY A 94 1.80 7.37 20.48
C GLY A 94 0.58 6.83 19.73
N TYR A 95 0.51 7.02 18.41
CA TYR A 95 -0.50 6.35 17.60
C TYR A 95 -0.16 4.88 17.37
N ASN A 96 -1.16 4.02 17.40
CA ASN A 96 -0.98 2.60 17.12
C ASN A 96 -1.04 2.33 15.61
N VAL A 97 0.12 2.09 14.99
CA VAL A 97 0.22 1.61 13.59
C VAL A 97 0.69 0.16 13.61
N ALA A 98 -0.25 -0.77 13.47
CA ALA A 98 0.05 -2.20 13.56
C ALA A 98 0.67 -2.78 12.28
N ALA A 99 0.25 -2.29 11.12
CA ALA A 99 0.68 -2.83 9.84
C ALA A 99 0.60 -1.79 8.72
N ILE A 100 1.39 -2.03 7.67
CA ILE A 100 1.32 -1.30 6.40
C ILE A 100 1.15 -2.27 5.24
N ASN A 101 0.42 -1.84 4.21
CA ASN A 101 0.20 -2.60 2.99
C ASN A 101 0.85 -1.91 1.79
N CYS A 102 1.78 -2.61 1.15
CA CYS A 102 2.56 -2.19 0.00
C CYS A 102 2.16 -3.01 -1.24
N SER A 103 0.95 -2.79 -1.76
CA SER A 103 0.48 -3.39 -3.02
C SER A 103 1.04 -2.66 -4.25
N TRP A 104 2.36 -2.53 -4.32
CA TRP A 104 3.05 -1.85 -5.40
C TRP A 104 4.46 -2.40 -5.56
N GLY A 105 5.02 -2.29 -6.77
CA GLY A 105 6.40 -2.70 -7.05
C GLY A 105 7.42 -1.72 -6.48
N SER A 106 8.53 -2.25 -5.99
CA SER A 106 9.58 -1.49 -5.31
C SER A 106 10.94 -1.69 -5.96
N THR A 107 11.73 -0.61 -5.99
CA THR A 107 13.15 -0.61 -6.32
C THR A 107 13.92 0.06 -5.19
N GLU A 108 15.18 -0.31 -5.00
CA GLU A 108 16.02 0.39 -4.04
C GLU A 108 16.26 1.83 -4.52
N GLY A 109 15.98 2.81 -3.66
CA GLY A 109 16.13 4.22 -3.98
C GLY A 109 15.29 5.12 -3.08
N GLY A 110 15.51 6.43 -3.17
CA GLY A 110 14.69 7.43 -2.47
C GLY A 110 14.72 7.35 -0.94
N GLY A 111 15.64 6.60 -0.35
CA GLY A 111 15.70 6.36 1.11
C GLY A 111 14.76 5.25 1.60
N LEU A 112 14.15 4.47 0.71
CA LEU A 112 13.19 3.42 1.07
C LEU A 112 13.77 2.39 2.04
N ALA A 113 15.03 1.97 1.85
CA ALA A 113 15.70 1.02 2.74
C ALA A 113 15.71 1.49 4.20
N ALA A 114 16.11 2.74 4.44
CA ALA A 114 16.16 3.31 5.78
C ALA A 114 14.76 3.46 6.39
N ALA A 115 13.77 3.87 5.59
CA ALA A 115 12.39 4.02 6.05
C ALA A 115 11.74 2.69 6.43
N VAL A 116 12.00 1.62 5.67
CA VAL A 116 11.55 0.25 5.98
C VAL A 116 12.15 -0.21 7.31
N GLN A 117 13.45 -0.04 7.49
CA GLN A 117 14.12 -0.41 8.75
C GLN A 117 13.57 0.38 9.95
N ARG A 118 13.22 1.66 9.75
CA ARG A 118 12.61 2.50 10.80
C ARG A 118 11.26 1.94 11.28
N LEU A 119 10.45 1.38 10.38
CA LEU A 119 9.17 0.75 10.72
C LEU A 119 9.35 -0.64 11.34
N LEU A 120 10.25 -1.46 10.79
CA LEU A 120 10.55 -2.78 11.38
C LEU A 120 11.07 -2.67 12.81
N ALA A 121 11.90 -1.65 13.10
CA ALA A 121 12.38 -1.36 14.45
C ALA A 121 11.29 -0.89 15.43
N ARG A 122 10.07 -0.63 14.95
CA ARG A 122 8.88 -0.25 15.73
C ARG A 122 7.81 -1.35 15.73
N ASP A 123 8.20 -2.59 15.40
CA ASP A 123 7.32 -3.76 15.36
C ASP A 123 6.12 -3.61 14.40
N VAL A 124 6.27 -2.79 13.35
CA VAL A 124 5.24 -2.64 12.32
C VAL A 124 5.33 -3.79 11.33
N THR A 125 4.22 -4.50 11.12
CA THR A 125 4.15 -5.53 10.08
C THR A 125 4.08 -4.89 8.70
N ILE A 126 5.08 -5.15 7.85
CA ILE A 126 5.10 -4.67 6.46
C ILE A 126 4.64 -5.81 5.55
N VAL A 127 3.51 -5.61 4.86
CA VAL A 127 2.96 -6.58 3.91
C VAL A 127 3.19 -6.08 2.49
N HIS A 128 3.86 -6.88 1.65
CA HIS A 128 4.25 -6.51 0.28
C HIS A 128 3.67 -7.51 -0.74
N ALA A 129 3.21 -6.99 -1.87
CA ALA A 129 2.76 -7.83 -2.98
C ALA A 129 3.96 -8.41 -3.73
N ALA A 130 4.03 -9.74 -3.89
CA ALA A 130 5.14 -10.41 -4.57
C ALA A 130 5.33 -9.95 -6.03
N GLY A 131 4.26 -9.48 -6.67
CA GLY A 131 4.24 -8.95 -8.03
C GLY A 131 3.46 -9.83 -9.01
N ASN A 132 3.21 -9.28 -10.20
CA ASN A 132 2.25 -9.82 -11.17
C ASN A 132 2.91 -10.25 -12.50
N SER A 133 4.15 -10.77 -12.46
CA SER A 133 4.91 -11.15 -13.66
C SER A 133 5.07 -12.66 -13.87
N GLY A 134 4.57 -13.50 -12.97
CA GLY A 134 4.75 -14.95 -13.03
C GLY A 134 6.22 -15.39 -12.93
N LYS A 135 7.04 -14.63 -12.19
CA LYS A 135 8.49 -14.81 -12.12
C LYS A 135 8.98 -14.92 -10.68
N ASP A 136 10.07 -15.66 -10.51
CA ASP A 136 10.95 -15.59 -9.35
C ASP A 136 11.95 -14.45 -9.52
N ASN A 137 11.47 -13.23 -9.24
CA ASN A 137 12.27 -12.01 -9.30
C ASN A 137 11.66 -10.96 -8.36
N PRO A 138 12.07 -10.96 -7.08
CA PRO A 138 11.53 -10.04 -6.09
C PRO A 138 11.93 -8.59 -6.40
N GLY A 139 11.00 -7.66 -6.15
CA GLY A 139 11.34 -6.23 -6.00
C GLY A 139 12.09 -5.98 -4.70
N PHE A 140 12.54 -4.74 -4.46
CA PHE A 140 13.36 -4.40 -3.30
C PHE A 140 12.72 -4.81 -1.95
N LEU A 141 11.46 -4.44 -1.70
CA LEU A 141 10.76 -4.85 -0.48
C LEU A 141 10.65 -6.37 -0.34
N GLY A 142 10.64 -7.09 -1.46
CA GLY A 142 10.61 -8.55 -1.46
C GLY A 142 11.91 -9.20 -0.98
N THR A 143 13.03 -8.47 -0.99
CA THR A 143 14.32 -8.96 -0.52
C THR A 143 14.66 -8.52 0.91
N VAL A 144 13.79 -7.73 1.56
CA VAL A 144 14.05 -7.22 2.92
C VAL A 144 13.55 -8.23 3.97
N GLU A 145 14.45 -8.65 4.86
CA GLU A 145 14.09 -9.48 6.02
C GLU A 145 13.08 -8.76 6.93
N GLY A 146 12.09 -9.51 7.43
CA GLY A 146 10.99 -8.97 8.23
C GLY A 146 9.79 -8.44 7.43
N VAL A 147 9.91 -8.33 6.10
CA VAL A 147 8.77 -8.02 5.22
C VAL A 147 8.01 -9.29 4.85
N VAL A 148 6.68 -9.25 4.98
CA VAL A 148 5.78 -10.34 4.60
C VAL A 148 5.45 -10.24 3.12
N ASN A 149 5.96 -11.18 2.32
CA ASN A 149 5.68 -11.26 0.89
C ASN A 149 4.44 -12.11 0.61
N VAL A 150 3.50 -11.56 -0.16
CA VAL A 150 2.20 -12.18 -0.44
C VAL A 150 2.04 -12.46 -1.94
N GLY A 151 1.92 -13.74 -2.28
CA GLY A 151 1.51 -14.21 -3.60
C GLY A 151 -0.01 -14.29 -3.76
N ALA A 152 -0.48 -14.41 -5.00
CA ALA A 152 -1.89 -14.51 -5.32
C ALA A 152 -2.32 -15.95 -5.62
N THR A 153 -3.50 -16.33 -5.14
CA THR A 153 -4.14 -17.62 -5.44
C THR A 153 -5.54 -17.42 -6.01
N ASP A 154 -6.04 -18.41 -6.75
CA ASP A 154 -7.42 -18.46 -7.23
C ASP A 154 -8.39 -19.07 -6.19
N THR A 155 -9.67 -19.15 -6.55
CA THR A 155 -10.74 -19.72 -5.70
C THR A 155 -10.60 -21.22 -5.44
N ARG A 156 -9.65 -21.90 -6.09
CA ARG A 156 -9.30 -23.31 -5.87
C ARG A 156 -7.98 -23.46 -5.11
N ALA A 157 -7.50 -22.38 -4.48
CA ALA A 157 -6.22 -22.32 -3.76
C ALA A 157 -5.00 -22.66 -4.64
N ARG A 158 -5.12 -22.48 -5.96
CA ARG A 158 -3.98 -22.64 -6.88
C ARG A 158 -3.29 -21.31 -7.06
N GLY A 159 -1.97 -21.31 -7.18
CA GLY A 159 -1.21 -20.09 -7.52
C GLY A 159 -1.76 -19.44 -8.79
N ALA A 160 -2.06 -18.15 -8.72
CA ALA A 160 -2.52 -17.41 -9.89
C ALA A 160 -1.39 -17.37 -10.94
N PRO A 161 -1.67 -17.56 -12.24
CA PRO A 161 -0.61 -17.63 -13.26
C PRO A 161 0.29 -16.39 -13.34
N PHE A 162 -0.23 -15.23 -12.95
CA PHE A 162 0.51 -13.97 -12.92
C PHE A 162 1.29 -13.78 -11.61
N SER A 163 1.01 -14.54 -10.55
CA SER A 163 1.68 -14.34 -9.26
C SER A 163 3.17 -14.62 -9.40
N ASN A 164 3.98 -13.68 -8.97
CA ASN A 164 5.37 -13.97 -8.65
C ASN A 164 5.45 -14.98 -7.49
N TYR A 165 6.59 -15.67 -7.42
CA TYR A 165 6.89 -16.72 -6.46
C TYR A 165 8.37 -16.65 -6.07
N GLY A 166 8.78 -17.45 -5.09
CA GLY A 166 10.16 -17.53 -4.57
C GLY A 166 10.24 -18.49 -3.39
#